data_AF-A0A2Z4WAX3-F1
#
_entry.id   AF-A0A2Z4WAX3-F1
#
_cell.length_a   1.000
_cell.length_b   1.000
_cell.length_c   1.000
_cell.angle_alpha   90.00
_cell.angle_beta   90.00
_cell.angle_gamma   90.00
#
_symmetry.space_group_name_H-M   'P 1'
#
loop_
_entity.id
_entity.type
_entity.pdbx_description
1 polymer ?
#
loop_
_entity_poly.entity_id
_entity_poly.type
_entity_poly.pdbx_seq_one_letter_code
_entity_poly.pdbx_strand_id
1 'polypeptide(L)'
;MLKQAIQYFCLNQKGENLDKFICEQYIPADGEYIVVEEIEDSFRISERAIIKKDNKTKTIDETGIQNFTFICKADYLSSVTDTNKSIEKKKVIHTNNYLSFAVKKESIINGKLTEEIIHNYYNILKNPRSKYDKEKLNMYENAEKEFGKVDEERLNKIEQWICNNIYDLVPRDSKEKTYLKIFFKYDLSEYKRESKKYLIPNIYNNNDFNTNINDITYGLPNDNMGLNAKKPYLENKTRKTKVPFLISLDKVLLQKKFFDFLMNMANAGKVNIYLNEEIINTLPNGESLDNDFNGIYIRVKKGKEVEILDFDIINDYKVKLKRPIKLKNVLNINYENIKSDRTYDYINKLKTIKGLINEVLFSKFLNSNYFTEAKDISINNNNLKMNLLLSRNILFNWFFKGNSQGVWEVLNKSSLSLIKGSINNGYMLRAAEQFNLRCALKEYFKGGEEMADVLKEVKDSLRKKINIKSTDGTASIENDIEYYFAVGQLASYFISLNKSKNKTHSLANPIINARNDDRIKQELKKLYKKYNYTIEFTRSRFENLNAMVSSYKPEGKVDDDLIIAGYLHSNLIFEKLHKEEN
;
A
#
# COMPACT_ATOMS: atom_id res chain seq x y z
N MET A 1 -2.38 -8.86 20.13
CA MET A 1 -2.53 -8.76 18.66
C MET A 1 -2.09 -10.03 17.94
N LEU A 2 -0.79 -10.34 17.76
CA LEU A 2 -0.37 -11.52 16.97
C LEU A 2 -0.95 -12.86 17.46
N LYS A 3 -0.93 -13.13 18.78
CA LYS A 3 -1.55 -14.34 19.36
C LYS A 3 -3.03 -14.48 18.99
N GLN A 4 -3.77 -13.37 19.01
CA GLN A 4 -5.19 -13.33 18.66
C GLN A 4 -5.40 -13.50 17.16
N ALA A 5 -4.52 -12.94 16.32
CA ALA A 5 -4.55 -13.18 14.88
C ALA A 5 -4.36 -14.65 14.53
N ILE A 6 -3.39 -15.30 15.18
CA ILE A 6 -3.16 -16.75 15.04
C ILE A 6 -4.37 -17.55 15.53
N GLN A 7 -5.00 -17.13 16.63
CA GLN A 7 -6.22 -17.77 17.12
C GLN A 7 -7.36 -17.67 16.10
N TYR A 8 -7.65 -16.46 15.58
CA TYR A 8 -8.63 -16.25 14.52
C TYR A 8 -8.32 -17.07 13.27
N PHE A 9 -7.05 -17.08 12.85
CA PHE A 9 -6.58 -17.93 11.77
C PHE A 9 -6.91 -19.41 12.00
N CYS A 10 -6.74 -19.93 13.22
CA CYS A 10 -7.11 -21.31 13.54
C CYS A 10 -8.63 -21.54 13.57
N LEU A 11 -9.40 -20.60 14.13
CA LEU A 11 -10.85 -20.73 14.28
C LEU A 11 -11.57 -20.76 12.92
N ASN A 12 -11.05 -20.01 11.94
CA ASN A 12 -11.56 -20.01 10.56
C ASN A 12 -11.32 -21.33 9.82
N GLN A 13 -10.55 -22.24 10.41
CA GLN A 13 -10.14 -23.50 9.79
C GLN A 13 -10.66 -24.71 10.60
N LYS A 14 -11.63 -24.50 11.52
CA LYS A 14 -12.23 -25.54 12.36
C LYS A 14 -12.72 -26.73 11.51
N GLY A 15 -11.88 -27.77 11.39
CA GLY A 15 -12.17 -29.02 10.69
C GLY A 15 -11.29 -29.31 9.47
N GLU A 16 -10.56 -28.32 8.95
CA GLU A 16 -9.61 -28.53 7.84
C GLU A 16 -8.17 -28.61 8.33
N ASN A 17 -7.37 -29.43 7.65
CA ASN A 17 -5.93 -29.50 7.92
C ASN A 17 -5.29 -28.17 7.49
N LEU A 18 -4.86 -27.33 8.45
CA LEU A 18 -4.15 -26.06 8.17
C LEU A 18 -3.02 -26.21 7.15
N ASP A 19 -2.34 -27.36 7.12
CA ASP A 19 -1.29 -27.62 6.13
C ASP A 19 -1.85 -27.61 4.70
N LYS A 20 -3.04 -28.17 4.50
CA LYS A 20 -3.76 -28.17 3.21
C LYS A 20 -4.10 -26.74 2.78
N PHE A 21 -4.71 -25.94 3.66
CA PHE A 21 -5.06 -24.55 3.38
C PHE A 21 -3.85 -23.70 2.95
N ILE A 22 -2.72 -23.84 3.66
CA ILE A 22 -1.47 -23.14 3.32
C ILE A 22 -0.94 -23.60 1.97
N CYS A 23 -0.93 -24.91 1.71
CA CYS A 23 -0.44 -25.47 0.45
C CYS A 23 -1.29 -25.06 -0.76
N GLU A 24 -2.62 -24.95 -0.62
CA GLU A 24 -3.51 -24.52 -1.71
C GLU A 24 -3.27 -23.07 -2.14
N GLN A 25 -2.73 -22.24 -1.23
CA GLN A 25 -2.37 -20.85 -1.52
C GLN A 25 -0.87 -20.70 -1.82
N TYR A 26 -0.10 -21.79 -1.84
CA TYR A 26 1.33 -21.76 -2.06
C TYR A 26 1.65 -21.40 -3.51
N ILE A 27 2.59 -20.47 -3.70
CA ILE A 27 3.06 -20.06 -5.02
C ILE A 27 4.53 -20.43 -5.12
N PRO A 28 4.89 -21.48 -5.88
CA PRO A 28 6.28 -21.88 -6.10
C PRO A 28 7.12 -20.74 -6.71
N ALA A 29 8.43 -20.82 -6.51
CA ALA A 29 9.37 -19.89 -7.13
C ALA A 29 9.51 -20.16 -8.64
N ASP A 30 9.87 -19.15 -9.43
CA ASP A 30 10.13 -19.35 -10.86
C ASP A 30 11.24 -20.40 -11.07
N GLY A 31 11.00 -21.36 -11.95
CA GLY A 31 11.95 -22.44 -12.23
C GLY A 31 11.40 -23.60 -13.04
N GLU A 32 12.28 -24.58 -13.28
CA GLU A 32 11.96 -25.88 -13.84
C GLU A 32 11.78 -26.89 -12.71
N TYR A 33 10.68 -27.62 -12.79
CA TYR A 33 10.22 -28.58 -11.80
C TYR A 33 10.16 -29.95 -12.47
N ILE A 34 10.88 -30.91 -11.91
CA ILE A 34 11.00 -32.28 -12.43
C ILE A 34 10.39 -33.23 -11.42
N VAL A 35 9.46 -34.07 -11.87
CA VAL A 35 8.92 -35.18 -11.07
C VAL A 35 9.57 -36.47 -11.54
N VAL A 36 10.08 -37.26 -10.59
CA VAL A 36 10.77 -38.52 -10.83
C VAL A 36 9.99 -39.63 -10.15
N GLU A 37 9.64 -40.67 -10.89
CA GLU A 37 8.93 -41.84 -10.40
C GLU A 37 9.88 -43.03 -10.28
N GLU A 38 9.72 -43.81 -9.21
CA GLU A 38 10.39 -45.10 -9.06
C GLU A 38 9.68 -46.13 -9.94
N ILE A 39 10.43 -46.83 -10.78
CA ILE A 39 9.96 -47.89 -11.66
C ILE A 39 10.88 -49.08 -11.47
N GLU A 40 10.34 -50.16 -10.92
CA GLU A 40 11.09 -51.36 -10.53
C GLU A 40 12.23 -50.98 -9.57
N ASP A 41 13.49 -51.14 -10.00
CA ASP A 41 14.70 -50.75 -9.25
C ASP A 41 15.40 -49.50 -9.84
N SER A 42 14.67 -48.68 -10.60
CA SER A 42 15.20 -47.49 -11.27
C SER A 42 14.31 -46.25 -11.09
N PHE A 43 14.77 -45.11 -11.58
CA PHE A 43 14.04 -43.86 -11.54
C PHE A 43 13.87 -43.28 -12.95
N ARG A 44 12.65 -42.84 -13.28
CA ARG A 44 12.34 -42.19 -14.54
C ARG A 44 11.73 -40.81 -14.30
N ILE A 45 12.14 -39.82 -15.10
CA ILE A 45 11.46 -38.53 -15.15
C ILE A 45 10.05 -38.75 -15.72
N SER A 46 9.02 -38.53 -14.91
CA SER A 46 7.62 -38.64 -15.33
C SER A 46 7.05 -37.32 -15.82
N GLU A 47 7.59 -36.18 -15.35
CA GLU A 47 7.14 -34.85 -15.78
C GLU A 47 8.28 -33.83 -15.70
N ARG A 48 8.29 -32.89 -16.65
CA ARG A 48 9.03 -31.63 -16.56
C ARG A 48 8.06 -30.47 -16.77
N ALA A 49 8.03 -29.54 -15.82
CA ALA A 49 7.16 -28.38 -15.84
C ALA A 49 7.98 -27.10 -15.65
N ILE A 50 7.68 -26.06 -16.44
CA ILE A 50 8.22 -24.71 -16.22
C ILE A 50 7.17 -23.92 -15.49
N ILE A 51 7.44 -23.60 -14.21
CA ILE A 51 6.55 -22.76 -13.42
C ILE A 51 7.12 -21.35 -13.44
N LYS A 52 6.31 -20.41 -13.93
CA LYS A 52 6.64 -18.99 -13.95
C LYS A 52 5.45 -18.16 -13.55
N LYS A 53 5.68 -17.23 -12.64
CA LYS A 53 4.66 -16.32 -12.18
C LYS A 53 4.50 -15.12 -13.11
N ASP A 54 3.27 -14.80 -13.48
CA ASP A 54 2.99 -13.55 -14.19
C ASP A 54 3.13 -12.35 -13.22
N ASN A 55 3.94 -11.36 -13.62
CA ASN A 55 4.23 -10.21 -12.78
C ASN A 55 3.06 -9.23 -12.64
N LYS A 56 2.10 -9.23 -13.57
CA LYS A 56 0.91 -8.37 -13.56
C LYS A 56 -0.24 -9.03 -12.81
N THR A 57 -0.62 -10.25 -13.17
CA THR A 57 -1.77 -10.94 -12.55
C THR A 57 -1.41 -11.60 -11.23
N LYS A 58 -0.11 -11.84 -10.98
CA LYS A 58 0.40 -12.57 -9.81
C LYS A 58 -0.07 -14.03 -9.74
N THR A 59 -0.50 -14.60 -10.86
CA THR A 59 -0.93 -16.01 -10.98
C THR A 59 0.11 -16.85 -11.70
N ILE A 60 -0.06 -18.18 -11.63
CA ILE A 60 0.70 -19.16 -12.41
C ILE A 60 -0.25 -19.73 -13.46
N ASP A 61 0.26 -19.99 -14.66
CA ASP A 61 -0.45 -20.81 -15.64
C ASP A 61 -0.15 -22.28 -15.36
N GLU A 62 -1.18 -23.02 -14.97
CA GLU A 62 -1.11 -24.43 -14.59
C GLU A 62 -1.41 -25.36 -15.78
N THR A 63 -1.75 -24.79 -16.94
CA THR A 63 -2.19 -25.54 -18.11
C THR A 63 -1.13 -26.53 -18.56
N GLY A 64 -1.48 -27.81 -18.54
CA GLY A 64 -0.59 -28.90 -18.96
C GLY A 64 0.36 -29.44 -17.89
N ILE A 65 0.30 -28.94 -16.65
CA ILE A 65 1.08 -29.48 -15.53
C ILE A 65 0.26 -30.51 -14.76
N GLN A 66 0.56 -31.79 -14.95
CA GLN A 66 -0.20 -32.92 -14.41
C GLN A 66 -0.04 -33.03 -12.88
N ASN A 67 1.19 -32.93 -12.36
CA ASN A 67 1.46 -33.09 -10.94
C ASN A 67 1.54 -31.74 -10.19
N PHE A 68 0.87 -30.68 -10.66
CA PHE A 68 1.00 -29.34 -10.08
C PHE A 68 0.71 -29.30 -8.56
N THR A 69 -0.38 -29.94 -8.13
CA THR A 69 -0.74 -30.01 -6.69
C THR A 69 0.32 -30.75 -5.87
N PHE A 70 0.89 -31.83 -6.40
CA PHE A 70 1.97 -32.56 -5.73
C PHE A 70 3.22 -31.69 -5.63
N ILE A 71 3.62 -31.03 -6.73
CA ILE A 71 4.77 -30.12 -6.78
C ILE A 71 4.64 -29.03 -5.71
N CYS A 72 3.49 -28.36 -5.60
CA CYS A 72 3.28 -27.31 -4.61
C CYS A 72 3.43 -27.83 -3.17
N LYS A 73 2.85 -28.99 -2.87
CA LYS A 73 2.91 -29.60 -1.53
C LYS A 73 4.33 -30.09 -1.20
N ALA A 74 4.98 -30.76 -2.14
CA ALA A 74 6.35 -31.25 -1.98
C ALA A 74 7.32 -30.07 -1.81
N ASP A 75 7.21 -29.02 -2.61
CA ASP A 75 8.07 -27.83 -2.53
C ASP A 75 7.92 -27.10 -1.18
N TYR A 76 6.69 -26.92 -0.71
CA TYR A 76 6.42 -26.35 0.61
C TYR A 76 7.01 -27.19 1.75
N LEU A 77 6.84 -28.52 1.72
CA LEU A 77 7.37 -29.42 2.74
C LEU A 77 8.89 -29.55 2.69
N SER A 78 9.48 -29.40 1.52
CA SER A 78 10.92 -29.58 1.29
C SER A 78 11.76 -28.32 1.47
N SER A 79 11.16 -27.14 1.56
CA SER A 79 11.92 -25.89 1.65
C SER A 79 12.67 -25.74 2.99
N VAL A 80 13.90 -25.22 2.93
CA VAL A 80 14.62 -24.79 4.14
C VAL A 80 13.98 -23.54 4.72
N THR A 81 13.95 -23.40 6.04
CA THR A 81 13.29 -22.25 6.70
C THR A 81 14.04 -20.94 6.53
N ASP A 82 15.37 -21.01 6.41
CA ASP A 82 16.26 -19.89 6.15
C ASP A 82 17.53 -20.43 5.49
N THR A 83 18.20 -19.65 4.64
CA THR A 83 19.43 -20.09 3.96
C THR A 83 20.58 -20.36 4.93
N ASN A 84 20.61 -19.74 6.12
CA ASN A 84 21.56 -20.08 7.18
C ASN A 84 21.23 -21.39 7.90
N LYS A 85 20.02 -21.91 7.69
CA LYS A 85 19.54 -23.19 8.24
C LYS A 85 19.54 -24.31 7.19
N SER A 86 20.18 -24.10 6.03
CA SER A 86 20.37 -25.15 5.02
C SER A 86 21.03 -26.40 5.59
N ILE A 87 20.68 -27.57 5.07
CA ILE A 87 21.31 -28.86 5.43
C ILE A 87 22.81 -28.80 5.14
N GLU A 88 23.17 -28.38 3.93
CA GLU A 88 24.55 -28.28 3.48
C GLU A 88 25.15 -26.89 3.81
N LYS A 89 26.39 -26.87 4.32
CA LYS A 89 27.05 -25.68 4.90
C LYS A 89 27.41 -24.59 3.89
N LYS A 90 27.72 -24.96 2.64
CA LYS A 90 27.98 -24.04 1.52
C LYS A 90 26.67 -23.45 0.93
N LYS A 91 25.50 -23.91 1.39
CA LYS A 91 24.16 -23.36 1.12
C LYS A 91 23.81 -23.39 -0.38
N VAL A 92 24.31 -24.40 -1.09
CA VAL A 92 24.06 -24.55 -2.54
C VAL A 92 22.71 -25.26 -2.77
N ILE A 93 22.43 -26.29 -1.97
CA ILE A 93 21.19 -27.07 -2.02
C ILE A 93 20.18 -26.47 -1.03
N HIS A 94 18.95 -26.24 -1.50
CA HIS A 94 17.89 -25.50 -0.77
C HIS A 94 16.72 -26.37 -0.30
N THR A 95 16.87 -27.69 -0.34
CA THR A 95 15.89 -28.65 0.22
C THR A 95 16.30 -29.18 1.58
N ASN A 96 15.32 -29.66 2.34
CA ASN A 96 15.47 -30.09 3.72
C ASN A 96 15.38 -31.61 3.93
N ASN A 97 15.06 -32.38 2.89
CA ASN A 97 14.88 -33.82 2.92
C ASN A 97 15.38 -34.47 1.63
N TYR A 98 15.66 -35.78 1.70
CA TYR A 98 16.27 -36.54 0.62
C TYR A 98 15.31 -36.82 -0.56
N LEU A 99 14.00 -36.65 -0.38
CA LEU A 99 12.98 -36.85 -1.43
C LEU A 99 12.92 -35.69 -2.43
N SER A 100 13.78 -34.67 -2.26
CA SER A 100 13.76 -33.48 -3.08
C SER A 100 15.13 -32.84 -3.22
N PHE A 101 15.38 -32.22 -4.36
CA PHE A 101 16.62 -31.54 -4.66
C PHE A 101 16.34 -30.21 -5.35
N ALA A 102 16.64 -29.09 -4.68
CA ALA A 102 16.49 -27.76 -5.26
C ALA A 102 17.82 -27.03 -5.30
N VAL A 103 18.17 -26.53 -6.49
CA VAL A 103 19.40 -25.77 -6.74
C VAL A 103 19.12 -24.72 -7.80
N LYS A 104 19.85 -23.59 -7.79
CA LYS A 104 19.76 -22.65 -8.91
C LYS A 104 20.54 -23.20 -10.12
N LYS A 105 19.96 -23.12 -11.32
CA LYS A 105 20.62 -23.55 -12.56
C LYS A 105 22.02 -22.92 -12.73
N GLU A 106 22.17 -21.66 -12.35
CA GLU A 106 23.47 -20.96 -12.35
C GLU A 106 24.56 -21.66 -11.53
N SER A 107 24.19 -22.35 -10.44
CA SER A 107 25.15 -23.06 -9.57
C SER A 107 25.66 -24.37 -10.17
N ILE A 108 24.89 -24.96 -11.09
CA ILE A 108 25.32 -26.13 -11.87
C ILE A 108 26.30 -25.66 -12.95
N ILE A 109 25.93 -24.62 -13.70
CA ILE A 109 26.69 -24.11 -14.85
C ILE A 109 28.06 -23.54 -14.44
N ASN A 110 28.13 -22.83 -13.31
CA ASN A 110 29.38 -22.22 -12.85
C ASN A 110 30.25 -23.16 -11.99
N GLY A 111 29.88 -24.44 -11.85
CA GLY A 111 30.61 -25.44 -11.07
C GLY A 111 30.56 -25.24 -9.56
N LYS A 112 29.65 -24.38 -9.04
CA LYS A 112 29.47 -24.19 -7.59
C LYS A 112 28.85 -25.42 -6.93
N LEU A 113 27.97 -26.13 -7.64
CA LEU A 113 27.51 -27.46 -7.24
C LEU A 113 28.55 -28.49 -7.69
N THR A 114 29.10 -29.24 -6.73
CA THR A 114 30.05 -30.33 -6.97
C THR A 114 29.49 -31.64 -6.41
N GLU A 115 29.99 -32.78 -6.88
CA GLU A 115 29.63 -34.09 -6.32
C GLU A 115 29.90 -34.17 -4.81
N GLU A 116 31.01 -33.60 -4.34
CA GLU A 116 31.32 -33.48 -2.91
C GLU A 116 30.21 -32.78 -2.12
N ILE A 117 29.58 -31.74 -2.69
CA ILE A 117 28.47 -31.01 -2.06
C ILE A 117 27.21 -31.88 -2.02
N ILE A 118 26.95 -32.64 -3.08
CA ILE A 118 25.81 -33.56 -3.15
C ILE A 118 25.99 -34.68 -2.11
N HIS A 119 27.15 -35.32 -2.08
CA HIS A 119 27.47 -36.36 -1.10
C HIS A 119 27.41 -35.85 0.34
N ASN A 120 27.98 -34.67 0.62
CA ASN A 120 27.90 -34.07 1.94
C ASN A 120 26.45 -33.77 2.37
N TYR A 121 25.59 -33.35 1.43
CA TYR A 121 24.18 -33.12 1.70
C TYR A 121 23.46 -34.40 2.15
N TYR A 122 23.59 -35.48 1.38
CA TYR A 122 22.95 -36.76 1.69
C TYR A 122 23.57 -37.42 2.93
N ASN A 123 24.89 -37.33 3.13
CA ASN A 123 25.57 -37.79 4.34
C ASN A 123 25.06 -37.09 5.61
N ILE A 124 24.76 -35.79 5.56
CA ILE A 124 24.18 -35.08 6.71
C ILE A 124 22.75 -35.55 6.99
N LEU A 125 21.94 -35.80 5.96
CA LEU A 125 20.59 -36.35 6.13
C LEU A 125 20.61 -37.74 6.74
N LYS A 126 21.57 -38.58 6.31
CA LYS A 126 21.81 -39.91 6.85
C LYS A 126 22.39 -39.88 8.27
N ASN A 127 23.29 -38.95 8.55
CA ASN A 127 23.95 -38.79 9.86
C ASN A 127 23.88 -37.33 10.37
N PRO A 128 22.74 -36.94 10.98
CA PRO A 128 22.48 -35.58 11.45
C PRO A 128 23.41 -35.08 12.56
N ARG A 129 24.09 -36.00 13.27
CA ARG A 129 25.12 -35.70 14.29
C ARG A 129 26.30 -34.92 13.73
N SER A 130 26.59 -35.06 12.43
CA SER A 130 27.65 -34.31 11.75
C SER A 130 27.36 -32.81 11.62
N LYS A 131 26.09 -32.41 11.77
CA LYS A 131 25.63 -31.03 11.61
C LYS A 131 25.21 -30.38 12.92
N TYR A 132 24.46 -31.10 13.76
CA TYR A 132 23.78 -30.52 14.90
C TYR A 132 24.63 -30.53 16.17
N ASP A 133 24.58 -29.42 16.92
CA ASP A 133 25.07 -29.36 18.29
C ASP A 133 24.21 -30.24 19.23
N LYS A 134 24.64 -30.37 20.48
CA LYS A 134 24.00 -31.26 21.47
C LYS A 134 22.50 -30.99 21.64
N GLU A 135 22.07 -29.73 21.61
CA GLU A 135 20.66 -29.39 21.82
C GLU A 135 19.81 -29.69 20.59
N LYS A 136 20.26 -29.25 19.40
CA LYS A 136 19.58 -29.59 18.14
C LYS A 136 19.53 -31.08 17.90
N LEU A 137 20.58 -31.78 18.26
CA LEU A 137 20.65 -33.22 18.13
C LEU A 137 19.60 -33.89 19.01
N ASN A 138 19.43 -33.46 20.26
CA ASN A 138 18.38 -33.99 21.13
C ASN A 138 16.97 -33.72 20.56
N MET A 139 16.73 -32.49 20.05
CA MET A 139 15.47 -32.18 19.37
C MET A 139 15.23 -33.05 18.14
N TYR A 140 16.29 -33.32 17.36
CA TYR A 140 16.23 -34.20 16.20
C TYR A 140 15.99 -35.66 16.59
N GLU A 141 16.70 -36.20 17.58
CA GLU A 141 16.53 -37.56 18.08
C GLU A 141 15.12 -37.78 18.65
N ASN A 142 14.53 -36.76 19.28
CA ASN A 142 13.12 -36.81 19.69
C ASN A 142 12.16 -36.79 18.50
N ALA A 143 12.44 -36.00 17.46
CA ALA A 143 11.69 -36.05 16.21
C ALA A 143 11.83 -37.43 15.53
N GLU A 144 12.99 -38.07 15.54
CA GLU A 144 13.16 -39.43 15.00
C GLU A 144 12.39 -40.49 15.77
N LYS A 145 12.23 -40.36 17.09
CA LYS A 145 11.39 -41.27 17.88
C LYS A 145 9.92 -41.21 17.46
N GLU A 146 9.45 -40.02 17.10
CA GLU A 146 8.06 -39.79 16.67
C GLU A 146 7.85 -40.12 15.19
N PHE A 147 8.81 -39.74 14.34
CA PHE A 147 8.70 -39.75 12.88
C PHE A 147 9.55 -40.83 12.19
N GLY A 148 10.22 -41.69 12.94
CA GLY A 148 11.07 -42.75 12.41
C GLY A 148 12.38 -42.26 11.78
N LYS A 149 13.30 -43.22 11.61
CA LYS A 149 14.60 -42.98 10.97
C LYS A 149 14.47 -42.71 9.48
N VAL A 150 15.50 -42.13 8.90
CA VAL A 150 15.62 -41.99 7.45
C VAL A 150 15.70 -43.38 6.80
N ASP A 151 15.00 -43.55 5.68
CA ASP A 151 15.12 -44.73 4.83
C ASP A 151 16.46 -44.66 4.07
N GLU A 152 17.47 -45.33 4.61
CA GLU A 152 18.83 -45.26 4.08
C GLU A 152 18.94 -45.87 2.68
N GLU A 153 18.19 -46.94 2.39
CA GLU A 153 18.22 -47.58 1.07
C GLU A 153 17.69 -46.61 0.01
N ARG A 154 16.51 -46.03 0.27
CA ARG A 154 15.90 -45.06 -0.62
C ARG A 154 16.76 -43.81 -0.79
N LEU A 155 17.35 -43.31 0.30
CA LEU A 155 18.25 -42.16 0.28
C LEU A 155 19.45 -42.43 -0.64
N ASN A 156 20.10 -43.59 -0.52
CA ASN A 156 21.27 -43.94 -1.34
C ASN A 156 20.87 -44.06 -2.82
N LYS A 157 19.71 -44.67 -3.13
CA LYS A 157 19.18 -44.77 -4.52
C LYS A 157 18.97 -43.38 -5.13
N ILE A 158 18.36 -42.47 -4.36
CA ILE A 158 18.09 -41.09 -4.81
C ILE A 158 19.39 -40.30 -4.99
N GLU A 159 20.33 -40.41 -4.05
CA GLU A 159 21.64 -39.78 -4.15
C GLU A 159 22.37 -40.19 -5.44
N GLN A 160 22.43 -41.49 -5.72
CA GLN A 160 23.05 -42.01 -6.94
C GLN A 160 22.38 -41.46 -8.20
N TRP A 161 21.04 -41.42 -8.22
CA TRP A 161 20.32 -40.84 -9.36
C TRP A 161 20.65 -39.36 -9.56
N ILE A 162 20.70 -38.57 -8.48
CA ILE A 162 21.05 -37.15 -8.57
C ILE A 162 22.47 -36.97 -9.11
N CYS A 163 23.47 -37.68 -8.58
CA CYS A 163 24.84 -37.59 -9.08
C CYS A 163 24.94 -37.92 -10.57
N ASN A 164 24.23 -38.97 -11.02
CA ASN A 164 24.29 -39.44 -12.40
C ASN A 164 23.56 -38.54 -13.40
N ASN A 165 22.60 -37.70 -12.95
CA ASN A 165 21.72 -36.97 -13.87
C ASN A 165 21.84 -35.45 -13.77
N ILE A 166 22.16 -34.87 -12.60
CA ILE A 166 21.96 -33.44 -12.32
C ILE A 166 22.65 -32.50 -13.33
N TYR A 167 23.86 -32.85 -13.80
CA TYR A 167 24.63 -32.02 -14.72
C TYR A 167 24.10 -32.06 -16.16
N ASP A 168 23.36 -33.11 -16.53
CA ASP A 168 22.76 -33.26 -17.86
C ASP A 168 21.36 -32.65 -17.95
N LEU A 169 20.74 -32.34 -16.80
CA LEU A 169 19.42 -31.72 -16.76
C LEU A 169 19.42 -30.25 -17.19
N VAL A 170 20.59 -29.58 -17.18
CA VAL A 170 20.74 -28.16 -17.56
C VAL A 170 21.71 -28.03 -18.73
N PRO A 171 21.28 -27.45 -19.87
CA PRO A 171 22.19 -27.18 -20.99
C PRO A 171 23.39 -26.32 -20.56
N ARG A 172 24.60 -26.69 -21.02
CA ARG A 172 25.87 -26.02 -20.63
C ARG A 172 25.92 -24.54 -21.01
N ASP A 173 25.18 -24.14 -22.04
CA ASP A 173 25.06 -22.79 -22.57
C ASP A 173 23.86 -22.01 -22.01
N SER A 174 23.08 -22.62 -21.11
CA SER A 174 21.93 -21.97 -20.48
C SER A 174 22.34 -20.70 -19.73
N LYS A 175 21.56 -19.63 -19.88
CA LYS A 175 21.72 -18.38 -19.14
C LYS A 175 20.70 -18.23 -18.02
N GLU A 176 19.92 -19.27 -17.77
CA GLU A 176 18.81 -19.23 -16.83
C GLU A 176 19.33 -19.28 -15.38
N LYS A 177 18.86 -18.34 -14.55
CA LYS A 177 19.26 -18.21 -13.13
C LYS A 177 18.18 -18.67 -12.15
N THR A 178 17.08 -19.21 -12.68
CA THR A 178 15.94 -19.73 -11.92
C THR A 178 16.31 -21.06 -11.24
N TYR A 179 15.37 -21.61 -10.49
CA TYR A 179 15.55 -22.89 -9.84
C TYR A 179 15.41 -24.06 -10.80
N LEU A 180 16.20 -25.11 -10.57
CA LEU A 180 15.88 -26.48 -10.93
C LEU A 180 15.47 -27.19 -9.64
N LYS A 181 14.25 -27.72 -9.60
CA LYS A 181 13.72 -28.48 -8.47
C LYS A 181 13.31 -29.87 -8.92
N ILE A 182 13.78 -30.89 -8.23
CA ILE A 182 13.53 -32.30 -8.52
C ILE A 182 12.78 -32.89 -7.33
N PHE A 183 11.68 -33.59 -7.59
CA PHE A 183 10.84 -34.22 -6.58
C PHE A 183 10.64 -35.69 -6.92
N PHE A 184 11.00 -36.58 -6.00
CA PHE A 184 10.76 -38.01 -6.15
C PHE A 184 9.35 -38.35 -5.66
N LYS A 185 8.53 -38.93 -6.53
CA LYS A 185 7.10 -39.14 -6.32
C LYS A 185 6.83 -40.28 -5.34
N TYR A 186 6.88 -39.95 -4.07
CA TYR A 186 6.41 -40.75 -2.95
C TYR A 186 5.18 -40.11 -2.29
N ASP A 187 4.56 -40.84 -1.36
CA ASP A 187 3.43 -40.30 -0.61
C ASP A 187 3.82 -39.02 0.16
N LEU A 188 2.93 -38.03 0.18
CA LEU A 188 3.20 -36.74 0.82
C LEU A 188 3.35 -36.85 2.35
N SER A 189 2.87 -37.94 2.97
CA SER A 189 3.14 -38.23 4.37
C SER A 189 4.63 -38.47 4.63
N GLU A 190 5.37 -39.06 3.68
CA GLU A 190 6.82 -39.25 3.77
C GLU A 190 7.52 -37.88 3.75
N TYR A 191 7.14 -37.00 2.82
CA TYR A 191 7.62 -35.61 2.78
C TYR A 191 7.34 -34.88 4.10
N LYS A 192 6.13 -35.04 4.66
CA LYS A 192 5.74 -34.41 5.92
C LYS A 192 6.60 -34.92 7.08
N ARG A 193 6.85 -36.22 7.13
CA ARG A 193 7.66 -36.90 8.15
C ARG A 193 9.11 -36.42 8.13
N GLU A 194 9.72 -36.41 6.95
CA GLU A 194 11.10 -35.92 6.78
C GLU A 194 11.22 -34.41 7.05
N SER A 195 10.25 -33.62 6.56
CA SER A 195 10.17 -32.18 6.83
C SER A 195 10.13 -31.88 8.32
N LYS A 196 9.38 -32.65 9.12
CA LYS A 196 9.28 -32.47 10.57
C LYS A 196 10.61 -32.70 11.29
N LYS A 197 11.36 -33.74 10.90
CA LYS A 197 12.71 -33.99 11.43
C LYS A 197 13.66 -32.82 11.18
N TYR A 198 13.55 -32.15 10.05
CA TYR A 198 14.28 -30.90 9.81
C TYR A 198 13.73 -29.71 10.59
N LEU A 199 12.40 -29.52 10.58
CA LEU A 199 11.77 -28.30 11.04
C LEU A 199 11.94 -28.10 12.56
N ILE A 200 11.73 -29.15 13.35
CA ILE A 200 11.77 -29.10 14.82
C ILE A 200 13.10 -28.53 15.35
N PRO A 201 14.29 -29.04 14.97
CA PRO A 201 15.57 -28.49 15.43
C PRO A 201 15.95 -27.15 14.80
N ASN A 202 15.21 -26.67 13.78
CA ASN A 202 15.55 -25.45 13.04
C ASN A 202 14.49 -24.34 13.12
N ILE A 203 13.40 -24.53 13.87
CA ILE A 203 12.29 -23.57 13.90
C ILE A 203 12.64 -22.27 14.64
N TYR A 204 13.39 -22.35 15.72
CA TYR A 204 13.77 -21.19 16.55
C TYR A 204 14.88 -20.36 15.91
N ASN A 205 14.98 -19.08 16.30
CA ASN A 205 15.95 -18.14 15.75
C ASN A 205 17.40 -18.57 16.01
N ASN A 206 17.73 -18.80 17.29
CA ASN A 206 18.97 -19.40 17.74
C ASN A 206 18.70 -20.17 19.04
N ASN A 207 19.41 -21.26 19.24
CA ASN A 207 19.25 -22.15 20.37
C ASN A 207 19.90 -21.63 21.65
N ASP A 208 20.87 -20.72 21.55
CA ASP A 208 21.44 -20.02 22.72
C ASP A 208 20.35 -19.31 23.57
N PHE A 209 19.16 -19.12 23.01
CA PHE A 209 18.00 -18.50 23.64
C PHE A 209 16.93 -19.50 24.08
N ASN A 210 17.12 -20.79 23.83
CA ASN A 210 16.14 -21.81 24.18
C ASN A 210 16.25 -22.17 25.67
N THR A 211 15.13 -22.61 26.24
CA THR A 211 15.05 -23.10 27.60
C THR A 211 14.02 -24.23 27.68
N ASN A 212 14.28 -25.24 28.50
CA ASN A 212 13.35 -26.34 28.72
C ASN A 212 12.62 -26.12 30.05
N ILE A 213 11.29 -26.12 30.01
CA ILE A 213 10.44 -25.99 31.19
C ILE A 213 9.42 -27.13 31.12
N ASN A 214 9.44 -28.04 32.11
CA ASN A 214 8.57 -29.23 32.17
C ASN A 214 8.61 -30.04 30.85
N ASP A 215 9.82 -30.38 30.39
CA ASP A 215 10.09 -31.12 29.14
C ASP A 215 9.58 -30.48 27.84
N ILE A 216 9.10 -29.23 27.90
CA ILE A 216 8.72 -28.46 26.73
C ILE A 216 9.83 -27.46 26.42
N THR A 217 10.33 -27.51 25.19
CA THR A 217 11.27 -26.49 24.69
C THR A 217 10.54 -25.19 24.40
N TYR A 218 11.08 -24.10 24.94
CA TYR A 218 10.70 -22.73 24.66
C TYR A 218 11.86 -22.03 23.98
N GLY A 219 11.57 -21.24 22.96
CA GLY A 219 12.59 -20.53 22.20
C GLY A 219 12.06 -19.24 21.57
N LEU A 220 12.98 -18.43 21.06
CA LEU A 220 12.65 -17.22 20.31
C LEU A 220 12.27 -17.62 18.87
N PRO A 221 11.07 -17.25 18.37
CA PRO A 221 10.71 -17.56 16.99
C PRO A 221 11.58 -16.77 16.01
N ASN A 222 11.72 -17.27 14.78
CA ASN A 222 12.50 -16.61 13.74
C ASN A 222 11.73 -15.48 13.03
N ASP A 223 10.40 -15.57 12.95
CA ASP A 223 9.61 -14.68 12.10
C ASP A 223 9.61 -13.22 12.61
N ASN A 224 10.07 -12.30 11.76
CA ASN A 224 10.14 -10.85 12.03
C ASN A 224 10.88 -10.47 13.35
N MET A 225 11.71 -11.37 13.89
CA MET A 225 12.56 -11.13 15.07
C MET A 225 13.86 -11.92 14.98
N GLY A 226 14.93 -11.30 14.47
CA GLY A 226 16.26 -11.90 14.38
C GLY A 226 17.22 -11.35 15.43
N LEU A 227 17.39 -12.05 16.55
CA LEU A 227 18.36 -11.72 17.61
C LEU A 227 19.71 -12.38 17.28
N ASN A 228 20.77 -11.60 17.21
CA ASN A 228 22.12 -12.14 17.04
C ASN A 228 23.16 -11.20 17.66
N ALA A 229 24.40 -11.68 17.78
CA ALA A 229 25.50 -10.91 18.38
C ALA A 229 25.76 -9.53 17.72
N LYS A 230 25.34 -9.33 16.46
CA LYS A 230 25.46 -8.05 15.74
C LYS A 230 24.31 -7.08 16.05
N LYS A 231 23.24 -7.53 16.71
CA LYS A 231 22.08 -6.72 17.10
C LYS A 231 21.83 -6.73 18.61
N PRO A 232 22.82 -6.38 19.45
CA PRO A 232 22.69 -6.40 20.91
C PRO A 232 21.70 -5.36 21.43
N TYR A 233 21.26 -4.39 20.61
CA TYR A 233 20.27 -3.39 20.97
C TYR A 233 18.82 -3.95 21.00
N LEU A 234 18.59 -5.13 20.44
CA LEU A 234 17.31 -5.84 20.54
C LEU A 234 17.18 -6.66 21.82
N GLU A 235 18.25 -6.79 22.59
CA GLU A 235 18.24 -7.48 23.89
C GLU A 235 17.64 -6.62 24.99
N ASN A 236 16.85 -7.25 25.86
CA ASN A 236 16.37 -6.64 27.11
C ASN A 236 17.46 -6.67 28.18
N LYS A 237 18.48 -5.80 28.05
CA LYS A 237 19.66 -5.79 28.94
C LYS A 237 19.35 -5.51 30.42
N THR A 238 18.21 -4.92 30.73
CA THR A 238 17.76 -4.61 32.11
C THR A 238 16.97 -5.75 32.76
N ARG A 239 16.62 -6.81 32.01
CA ARG A 239 15.90 -7.97 32.53
C ARG A 239 16.85 -9.14 32.78
N LYS A 240 16.47 -10.03 33.70
CA LYS A 240 17.19 -11.30 33.94
C LYS A 240 17.30 -12.15 32.68
N THR A 241 16.25 -12.14 31.84
CA THR A 241 16.25 -12.77 30.51
C THR A 241 16.41 -11.70 29.45
N LYS A 242 17.53 -11.75 28.72
CA LYS A 242 17.85 -10.80 27.63
C LYS A 242 16.94 -10.97 26.41
N VAL A 243 16.31 -12.13 26.26
CA VAL A 243 15.42 -12.46 25.14
C VAL A 243 14.06 -11.77 25.32
N PRO A 244 13.50 -11.11 24.28
CA PRO A 244 12.24 -10.39 24.38
C PRO A 244 11.04 -11.23 24.85
N PHE A 245 10.87 -12.41 24.25
CA PHE A 245 9.81 -13.36 24.57
C PHE A 245 10.22 -14.76 24.10
N LEU A 246 9.59 -15.78 24.66
CA LEU A 246 9.80 -17.19 24.31
C LEU A 246 8.44 -17.87 24.12
N ILE A 247 8.36 -18.81 23.17
CA ILE A 247 7.14 -19.60 22.92
C ILE A 247 7.48 -21.09 22.79
N SER A 248 6.53 -21.94 23.15
CA SER A 248 6.67 -23.40 23.07
C SER A 248 6.74 -23.89 21.62
N LEU A 249 7.21 -25.12 21.43
CA LEU A 249 7.35 -25.76 20.12
C LEU A 249 6.03 -25.71 19.31
N ASP A 250 4.91 -26.06 19.92
CA ASP A 250 3.60 -26.04 19.26
C ASP A 250 3.21 -24.63 18.79
N LYS A 251 3.47 -23.62 19.64
CA LYS A 251 3.15 -22.23 19.32
C LYS A 251 4.01 -21.68 18.20
N VAL A 252 5.31 -22.02 18.17
CA VAL A 252 6.18 -21.55 17.08
C VAL A 252 5.86 -22.24 15.76
N LEU A 253 5.52 -23.53 15.78
CA LEU A 253 5.08 -24.24 14.59
C LEU A 253 3.79 -23.63 14.01
N LEU A 254 2.85 -23.26 14.89
CA LEU A 254 1.63 -22.58 14.48
C LEU A 254 1.88 -21.15 13.98
N GLN A 255 2.79 -20.43 14.63
CA GLN A 255 3.20 -19.10 14.18
C GLN A 255 3.82 -19.18 12.78
N LYS A 256 4.73 -20.11 12.52
CA LYS A 256 5.32 -20.30 11.19
C LYS A 256 4.24 -20.51 10.13
N LYS A 257 3.28 -21.40 10.39
CA LYS A 257 2.14 -21.63 9.48
C LYS A 257 1.37 -20.33 9.16
N PHE A 258 1.13 -19.50 10.17
CA PHE A 258 0.50 -18.20 9.96
C PHE A 258 1.37 -17.27 9.10
N PHE A 259 2.69 -17.22 9.34
CA PHE A 259 3.61 -16.42 8.52
C PHE A 259 3.77 -16.96 7.08
N ASP A 260 3.73 -18.28 6.88
CA ASP A 260 3.68 -18.89 5.56
C ASP A 260 2.41 -18.45 4.82
N PHE A 261 1.25 -18.43 5.50
CA PHE A 261 0.01 -17.88 4.95
C PHE A 261 0.17 -16.40 4.57
N LEU A 262 0.73 -15.56 5.45
CA LEU A 262 0.96 -14.15 5.16
C LEU A 262 1.88 -13.96 3.94
N MET A 263 2.93 -14.77 3.83
CA MET A 263 3.86 -14.75 2.70
C MET A 263 3.18 -15.19 1.40
N ASN A 264 2.32 -16.22 1.44
CA ASN A 264 1.52 -16.65 0.30
C ASN A 264 0.58 -15.53 -0.18
N MET A 265 -0.09 -14.84 0.74
CA MET A 265 -0.96 -13.71 0.40
C MET A 265 -0.16 -12.54 -0.19
N ALA A 266 0.98 -12.19 0.40
CA ALA A 266 1.88 -11.17 -0.14
C ALA A 266 2.41 -11.54 -1.53
N ASN A 267 2.74 -12.82 -1.75
CA ASN A 267 3.10 -13.34 -3.06
C ASN A 267 1.94 -13.14 -4.04
N ALA A 268 0.72 -13.50 -3.70
CA ALA A 268 -0.47 -13.31 -4.53
C ALA A 268 -0.86 -11.83 -4.75
N GLY A 269 -0.12 -10.87 -4.19
CA GLY A 269 -0.42 -9.44 -4.27
C GLY A 269 -1.54 -8.98 -3.33
N LYS A 270 -2.06 -9.89 -2.49
CA LYS A 270 -3.09 -9.64 -1.48
C LYS A 270 -2.43 -9.17 -0.19
N VAL A 271 -2.23 -7.86 -0.08
CA VAL A 271 -1.39 -7.24 0.95
C VAL A 271 -2.17 -6.66 2.13
N ASN A 272 -3.49 -6.57 2.04
CA ASN A 272 -4.38 -6.11 3.10
C ASN A 272 -5.17 -7.31 3.64
N ILE A 273 -4.97 -7.67 4.91
CA ILE A 273 -5.55 -8.88 5.50
C ILE A 273 -6.44 -8.47 6.66
N TYR A 274 -7.69 -8.92 6.63
CA TYR A 274 -8.71 -8.69 7.64
C TYR A 274 -9.13 -10.05 8.20
N LEU A 275 -9.09 -10.21 9.52
CA LEU A 275 -9.38 -11.49 10.16
C LEU A 275 -10.15 -11.29 11.47
N ASN A 276 -11.21 -12.07 11.66
CA ASN A 276 -11.92 -12.21 12.92
C ASN A 276 -12.21 -13.71 13.18
N GLU A 277 -13.09 -14.05 14.12
CA GLU A 277 -13.37 -15.46 14.44
C GLU A 277 -14.03 -16.24 13.29
N GLU A 278 -14.68 -15.55 12.35
CA GLU A 278 -15.56 -16.14 11.34
C GLU A 278 -15.05 -15.99 9.91
N ILE A 279 -14.29 -14.92 9.63
CA ILE A 279 -13.82 -14.60 8.28
C ILE A 279 -12.34 -14.25 8.23
N ILE A 280 -11.71 -14.65 7.11
CA ILE A 280 -10.41 -14.14 6.63
C ILE A 280 -10.64 -13.52 5.25
N ASN A 281 -10.44 -12.21 5.12
CA ASN A 281 -10.52 -11.52 3.85
C ASN A 281 -9.16 -10.91 3.49
N THR A 282 -8.71 -11.18 2.27
CA THR A 282 -7.37 -10.80 1.79
C THR A 282 -7.52 -10.01 0.50
N LEU A 283 -7.12 -8.74 0.52
CA LEU A 283 -7.37 -7.79 -0.56
C LEU A 283 -6.07 -7.25 -1.17
N PRO A 284 -6.05 -6.98 -2.49
CA PRO A 284 -4.96 -6.28 -3.15
C PRO A 284 -4.68 -4.88 -2.61
N ASN A 285 -3.56 -4.31 -3.06
CA ASN A 285 -3.24 -2.92 -2.75
C ASN A 285 -4.30 -1.97 -3.33
N GLY A 286 -4.71 -0.95 -2.57
CA GLY A 286 -5.73 0.00 -3.00
C GLY A 286 -7.16 -0.47 -2.80
N GLU A 287 -7.40 -1.75 -2.52
CA GLU A 287 -8.72 -2.30 -2.22
C GLU A 287 -8.98 -2.35 -0.71
N SER A 288 -10.22 -2.07 -0.33
CA SER A 288 -10.73 -2.10 1.04
C SER A 288 -12.03 -2.90 1.08
N LEU A 289 -12.47 -3.28 2.28
CA LEU A 289 -13.66 -4.11 2.47
C LEU A 289 -14.92 -3.49 1.85
N ASP A 290 -15.78 -4.36 1.33
CA ASP A 290 -17.11 -3.99 0.81
C ASP A 290 -18.24 -4.30 1.81
N ASN A 291 -17.92 -4.91 2.97
CA ASN A 291 -18.83 -5.16 4.09
C ASN A 291 -18.30 -4.57 5.40
N ASP A 292 -19.19 -4.31 6.35
CA ASP A 292 -18.83 -3.88 7.69
C ASP A 292 -17.95 -4.94 8.38
N PHE A 293 -17.05 -4.49 9.26
CA PHE A 293 -16.07 -5.39 9.85
C PHE A 293 -15.62 -4.97 11.25
N ASN A 294 -15.35 -5.96 12.08
CA ASN A 294 -14.61 -5.84 13.32
C ASN A 294 -13.60 -7.00 13.39
N GLY A 295 -12.47 -6.79 14.04
CA GLY A 295 -11.41 -7.79 14.16
C GLY A 295 -10.02 -7.20 13.98
N ILE A 296 -9.14 -7.96 13.36
CA ILE A 296 -7.73 -7.60 13.18
C ILE A 296 -7.49 -7.20 11.72
N TYR A 297 -6.69 -6.15 11.53
CA TYR A 297 -6.13 -5.74 10.26
C TYR A 297 -4.60 -5.93 10.24
N ILE A 298 -4.07 -6.50 9.17
CA ILE A 298 -2.63 -6.67 8.94
C ILE A 298 -2.28 -6.20 7.52
N ARG A 299 -1.32 -5.28 7.42
CA ARG A 299 -0.67 -4.93 6.16
C ARG A 299 0.63 -5.69 6.03
N VAL A 300 0.79 -6.40 4.92
CA VAL A 300 2.03 -7.13 4.62
C VAL A 300 2.75 -6.61 3.38
N LYS A 301 4.05 -6.89 3.31
CA LYS A 301 4.88 -6.67 2.13
C LYS A 301 5.79 -7.87 1.91
N LYS A 302 5.97 -8.22 0.64
CA LYS A 302 6.94 -9.25 0.24
C LYS A 302 8.37 -8.72 0.40
N GLY A 303 9.16 -9.36 1.24
CA GLY A 303 10.61 -9.22 1.34
C GLY A 303 11.30 -10.57 1.12
N LYS A 304 12.48 -10.77 1.73
CA LYS A 304 13.07 -12.12 1.88
C LYS A 304 12.20 -12.99 2.79
N GLU A 305 11.71 -12.37 3.86
CA GLU A 305 10.62 -12.85 4.71
C GLU A 305 9.42 -11.91 4.52
N VAL A 306 8.24 -12.28 5.02
CA VAL A 306 7.07 -11.40 4.98
C VAL A 306 7.17 -10.32 6.03
N GLU A 307 7.17 -9.06 5.61
CA GLU A 307 7.23 -7.90 6.50
C GLU A 307 5.81 -7.48 6.88
N ILE A 308 5.54 -7.32 8.17
CA ILE A 308 4.29 -6.70 8.66
C ILE A 308 4.54 -5.19 8.76
N LEU A 309 3.90 -4.40 7.90
CA LEU A 309 4.07 -2.95 7.84
C LEU A 309 3.12 -2.19 8.78
N ASP A 310 1.97 -2.78 9.08
CA ASP A 310 0.92 -2.20 9.91
C ASP A 310 0.08 -3.34 10.50
N PHE A 311 -0.34 -3.18 11.76
CA PHE A 311 -1.13 -4.17 12.50
C PHE A 311 -2.02 -3.42 13.47
N ASP A 312 -3.34 -3.55 13.30
CA ASP A 312 -4.33 -2.86 14.11
C ASP A 312 -5.49 -3.75 14.53
N ILE A 313 -6.23 -3.31 15.55
CA ILE A 313 -7.54 -3.87 15.93
C ILE A 313 -8.61 -2.89 15.46
N ILE A 314 -9.48 -3.35 14.57
CA ILE A 314 -10.64 -2.62 14.07
C ILE A 314 -11.84 -2.96 14.96
N ASN A 315 -12.32 -1.97 15.70
CA ASN A 315 -13.50 -2.15 16.55
C ASN A 315 -14.81 -2.05 15.73
N ASP A 316 -14.87 -1.13 14.77
CA ASP A 316 -16.05 -0.91 13.93
C ASP A 316 -15.67 -0.23 12.60
N TYR A 317 -15.55 -1.02 11.54
CA TYR A 317 -15.41 -0.54 10.17
C TYR A 317 -16.77 -0.49 9.51
N LYS A 318 -17.15 0.71 9.05
CA LYS A 318 -18.38 0.94 8.28
C LYS A 318 -18.06 1.24 6.83
N VAL A 319 -18.68 0.49 5.91
CA VAL A 319 -18.54 0.73 4.47
C VAL A 319 -19.32 1.97 4.05
N LYS A 320 -20.47 2.18 4.69
CA LYS A 320 -21.29 3.37 4.50
C LYS A 320 -20.74 4.53 5.34
N LEU A 321 -20.74 5.71 4.75
CA LEU A 321 -20.44 6.94 5.45
C LEU A 321 -21.53 7.23 6.49
N LYS A 322 -21.18 7.96 7.56
CA LYS A 322 -22.13 8.31 8.64
C LYS A 322 -23.33 9.08 8.11
N ARG A 323 -23.11 9.87 7.06
CA ARG A 323 -24.12 10.55 6.25
C ARG A 323 -23.61 10.69 4.81
N PRO A 324 -24.51 10.89 3.83
CA PRO A 324 -24.10 11.17 2.45
C PRO A 324 -23.20 12.41 2.36
N ILE A 325 -22.19 12.38 1.50
CA ILE A 325 -21.45 13.57 1.07
C ILE A 325 -22.12 14.11 -0.18
N LYS A 326 -22.56 15.37 -0.16
CA LYS A 326 -23.19 16.03 -1.30
C LYS A 326 -22.12 16.75 -2.11
N LEU A 327 -21.70 16.16 -3.23
CA LEU A 327 -20.76 16.82 -4.13
C LEU A 327 -21.54 17.81 -5.02
N LYS A 328 -21.19 19.10 -4.96
CA LYS A 328 -21.84 20.16 -5.76
C LYS A 328 -20.86 20.88 -6.67
N ASN A 329 -21.37 21.36 -7.81
CA ASN A 329 -20.61 22.26 -8.69
C ASN A 329 -20.69 23.70 -8.17
N VAL A 330 -20.05 23.94 -7.02
CA VAL A 330 -20.11 25.23 -6.29
C VAL A 330 -19.63 26.41 -7.15
N LEU A 331 -18.69 26.16 -8.06
CA LEU A 331 -18.11 27.17 -8.95
C LEU A 331 -18.80 27.29 -10.32
N ASN A 332 -19.90 26.57 -10.56
CA ASN A 332 -20.63 26.56 -11.85
C ASN A 332 -19.71 26.26 -13.06
N ILE A 333 -18.80 25.30 -12.91
CA ILE A 333 -17.89 24.87 -13.99
C ILE A 333 -18.73 24.36 -15.16
N ASN A 334 -18.52 24.89 -16.36
CA ASN A 334 -19.14 24.37 -17.58
C ASN A 334 -18.38 23.14 -18.08
N TYR A 335 -19.00 21.96 -17.95
CA TYR A 335 -18.45 20.69 -18.40
C TYR A 335 -18.83 20.32 -19.84
N GLU A 336 -19.73 21.03 -20.51
CA GLU A 336 -20.17 20.69 -21.88
C GLU A 336 -19.03 20.71 -22.89
N ASN A 337 -18.03 21.58 -22.66
CA ASN A 337 -16.84 21.71 -23.50
C ASN A 337 -15.67 20.80 -23.04
N ILE A 338 -15.90 19.94 -22.04
CA ILE A 338 -14.88 19.09 -21.42
C ILE A 338 -15.42 17.66 -21.44
N LYS A 339 -14.72 16.71 -22.09
CA LYS A 339 -15.05 15.28 -21.96
C LYS A 339 -14.82 14.84 -20.50
N SER A 340 -15.83 15.01 -19.65
CA SER A 340 -15.81 14.75 -18.23
C SER A 340 -17.07 14.00 -17.85
N ASP A 341 -16.94 12.73 -17.48
CA ASP A 341 -18.05 11.88 -17.02
C ASP A 341 -18.44 12.15 -15.56
N ARG A 342 -18.10 13.34 -15.03
CA ARG A 342 -18.29 13.65 -13.60
C ARG A 342 -19.74 13.95 -13.29
N THR A 343 -20.39 13.00 -12.63
CA THR A 343 -21.70 13.20 -12.03
C THR A 343 -21.55 13.81 -10.64
N TYR A 344 -22.22 14.94 -10.42
CA TYR A 344 -22.38 15.55 -9.10
C TYR A 344 -23.54 14.84 -8.40
N ASP A 345 -23.22 14.00 -7.41
CA ASP A 345 -24.19 13.11 -6.76
C ASP A 345 -23.87 12.93 -5.26
N TYR A 346 -24.78 12.26 -4.56
CA TYR A 346 -24.63 11.85 -3.17
C TYR A 346 -23.70 10.65 -3.05
N ILE A 347 -22.59 10.86 -2.35
CA ILE A 347 -21.60 9.81 -2.09
C ILE A 347 -21.92 9.17 -0.74
N ASN A 348 -22.30 7.90 -0.76
CA ASN A 348 -22.71 7.15 0.43
C ASN A 348 -21.67 6.14 0.92
N LYS A 349 -20.70 5.76 0.07
CA LYS A 349 -19.74 4.69 0.34
C LYS A 349 -18.33 5.24 0.54
N LEU A 350 -17.62 4.67 1.51
CA LEU A 350 -16.23 5.00 1.82
C LEU A 350 -15.29 4.75 0.64
N LYS A 351 -15.52 3.65 -0.10
CA LYS A 351 -14.79 3.29 -1.32
C LYS A 351 -14.91 4.35 -2.42
N THR A 352 -16.10 4.94 -2.58
CA THR A 352 -16.35 6.00 -3.57
C THR A 352 -15.60 7.28 -3.21
N ILE A 353 -15.69 7.76 -1.96
CA ILE A 353 -14.98 8.97 -1.54
C ILE A 353 -13.45 8.80 -1.56
N LYS A 354 -12.95 7.59 -1.22
CA LYS A 354 -11.54 7.22 -1.37
C LYS A 354 -11.05 7.39 -2.82
N GLY A 355 -11.83 6.86 -3.78
CA GLY A 355 -11.54 6.99 -5.20
C GLY A 355 -11.49 8.46 -5.64
N LEU A 356 -12.49 9.24 -5.23
CA LEU A 356 -12.59 10.65 -5.56
C LEU A 356 -11.45 11.49 -4.97
N ILE A 357 -11.10 11.27 -3.71
CA ILE A 357 -9.96 11.94 -3.05
C ILE A 357 -8.65 11.57 -3.75
N ASN A 358 -8.43 10.29 -4.05
CA ASN A 358 -7.25 9.83 -4.77
C ASN A 358 -7.12 10.52 -6.13
N GLU A 359 -8.20 10.60 -6.90
CA GLU A 359 -8.22 11.22 -8.23
C GLU A 359 -8.05 12.75 -8.16
N VAL A 360 -8.96 13.44 -7.48
CA VAL A 360 -9.08 14.90 -7.55
C VAL A 360 -7.98 15.59 -6.76
N LEU A 361 -7.78 15.21 -5.49
CA LEU A 361 -6.77 15.83 -4.64
C LEU A 361 -5.37 15.34 -5.04
N PHE A 362 -5.20 14.02 -5.21
CA PHE A 362 -3.86 13.43 -5.30
C PHE A 362 -3.42 12.97 -6.70
N SER A 363 -4.17 13.25 -7.78
CA SER A 363 -3.81 12.84 -9.17
C SER A 363 -3.55 11.34 -9.32
N LYS A 364 -4.34 10.52 -8.61
CA LYS A 364 -4.24 9.06 -8.57
C LYS A 364 -2.97 8.52 -7.90
N PHE A 365 -2.15 9.37 -7.27
CA PHE A 365 -0.92 8.94 -6.59
C PHE A 365 -1.13 8.41 -5.17
N LEU A 366 -2.27 8.64 -4.51
CA LEU A 366 -2.48 8.22 -3.12
C LEU A 366 -2.53 6.68 -3.01
N ASN A 367 -3.33 6.01 -3.85
CA ASN A 367 -3.56 4.57 -3.75
C ASN A 367 -2.29 3.71 -3.90
N SER A 368 -1.33 4.16 -4.71
CA SER A 368 -0.06 3.47 -4.94
C SER A 368 1.02 3.82 -3.92
N ASN A 369 0.83 4.84 -3.06
CA ASN A 369 1.91 5.40 -2.23
C ASN A 369 1.61 5.49 -0.73
N TYR A 370 0.66 4.71 -0.20
CA TYR A 370 0.41 4.62 1.25
C TYR A 370 1.66 4.19 2.03
N PHE A 371 2.40 3.18 1.54
CA PHE A 371 3.57 2.60 2.21
C PHE A 371 4.88 2.70 1.42
N THR A 372 4.90 3.44 0.30
CA THR A 372 6.13 3.68 -0.48
C THR A 372 7.08 4.58 0.31
N GLU A 373 8.38 4.30 0.35
CA GLU A 373 9.35 5.18 0.99
C GLU A 373 9.39 6.55 0.29
N ALA A 374 9.59 7.64 1.04
CA ALA A 374 9.49 8.99 0.48
C ALA A 374 10.46 9.26 -0.69
N LYS A 375 11.65 8.64 -0.67
CA LYS A 375 12.65 8.72 -1.74
C LYS A 375 12.20 8.01 -3.02
N ASP A 376 11.39 6.95 -2.91
CA ASP A 376 10.97 6.10 -4.03
C ASP A 376 9.67 6.59 -4.69
N ILE A 377 9.02 7.61 -4.12
CA ILE A 377 7.81 8.21 -4.70
C ILE A 377 8.18 9.04 -5.93
N SER A 378 7.78 8.54 -7.11
CA SER A 378 7.96 9.15 -8.44
C SER A 378 6.96 10.30 -8.71
N ILE A 379 7.04 11.38 -7.91
CA ILE A 379 6.25 12.61 -8.10
C ILE A 379 7.20 13.80 -8.21
N ASN A 380 7.20 14.47 -9.37
CA ASN A 380 8.03 15.66 -9.61
C ASN A 380 7.45 16.94 -9.00
N ASN A 381 6.13 16.98 -8.78
CA ASN A 381 5.46 18.13 -8.16
C ASN A 381 5.64 18.10 -6.63
N ASN A 382 6.52 18.98 -6.12
CA ASN A 382 6.83 19.06 -4.68
C ASN A 382 5.60 19.35 -3.80
N ASN A 383 4.67 20.21 -4.25
CA ASN A 383 3.45 20.51 -3.51
C ASN A 383 2.56 19.26 -3.37
N LEU A 384 2.39 18.50 -4.45
CA LEU A 384 1.64 17.24 -4.43
C LEU A 384 2.33 16.19 -3.54
N LYS A 385 3.65 16.01 -3.68
CA LYS A 385 4.42 15.03 -2.91
C LYS A 385 4.37 15.31 -1.41
N MET A 386 4.55 16.58 -1.02
CA MET A 386 4.44 17.02 0.38
C MET A 386 3.06 16.72 0.95
N ASN A 387 1.99 17.12 0.25
CA ASN A 387 0.62 16.89 0.73
C ASN A 387 0.23 15.42 0.79
N LEU A 388 0.74 14.60 -0.13
CA LEU A 388 0.57 13.14 -0.08
C LEU A 388 1.23 12.55 1.17
N LEU A 389 2.48 12.92 1.46
CA LEU A 389 3.20 12.44 2.64
C LEU A 389 2.51 12.86 3.94
N LEU A 390 2.01 14.09 4.01
CA LEU A 390 1.27 14.61 5.17
C LEU A 390 -0.04 13.86 5.40
N SER A 391 -0.74 13.48 4.32
CA SER A 391 -2.11 12.95 4.40
C SER A 391 -2.20 11.42 4.47
N ARG A 392 -1.25 10.70 3.86
CA ARG A 392 -1.43 9.28 3.52
C ARG A 392 -1.74 8.38 4.72
N ASN A 393 -1.11 8.59 5.88
CA ASN A 393 -1.31 7.71 7.05
C ASN A 393 -2.72 7.87 7.64
N ILE A 394 -3.18 9.12 7.80
CA ILE A 394 -4.51 9.42 8.32
C ILE A 394 -5.58 8.92 7.35
N LEU A 395 -5.39 9.18 6.05
CA LEU A 395 -6.31 8.70 5.01
C LEU A 395 -6.33 7.18 4.92
N PHE A 396 -5.18 6.52 5.10
CA PHE A 396 -5.11 5.07 5.15
C PHE A 396 -5.93 4.50 6.30
N ASN A 397 -5.73 5.02 7.52
CA ASN A 397 -6.48 4.61 8.70
C ASN A 397 -7.99 4.83 8.51
N TRP A 398 -8.40 5.91 7.85
CA TRP A 398 -9.81 6.11 7.54
C TRP A 398 -10.33 5.09 6.53
N PHE A 399 -9.71 4.97 5.37
CA PHE A 399 -10.26 4.17 4.26
C PHE A 399 -10.18 2.65 4.48
N PHE A 400 -9.17 2.18 5.22
CA PHE A 400 -8.91 0.75 5.42
C PHE A 400 -9.26 0.28 6.83
N LYS A 401 -9.28 1.17 7.83
CA LYS A 401 -9.56 0.80 9.23
C LYS A 401 -10.79 1.50 9.82
N GLY A 402 -11.43 2.41 9.09
CA GLY A 402 -12.64 3.11 9.52
C GLY A 402 -12.37 4.26 10.50
N ASN A 403 -11.12 4.52 10.85
CA ASN A 403 -10.76 5.57 11.80
C ASN A 403 -10.75 6.94 11.12
N SER A 404 -11.81 7.72 11.33
CA SER A 404 -11.95 9.07 10.77
C SER A 404 -11.30 10.19 11.61
N GLN A 405 -10.61 9.86 12.70
CA GLN A 405 -10.00 10.86 13.57
C GLN A 405 -8.88 11.62 12.85
N GLY A 406 -8.89 12.95 12.94
CA GLY A 406 -7.86 13.79 12.31
C GLY A 406 -8.00 13.97 10.80
N VAL A 407 -8.97 13.32 10.16
CA VAL A 407 -9.14 13.33 8.70
C VAL A 407 -9.41 14.73 8.17
N TRP A 408 -10.32 15.47 8.80
CA TRP A 408 -10.61 16.82 8.35
C TRP A 408 -9.44 17.77 8.61
N GLU A 409 -8.75 17.64 9.74
CA GLU A 409 -7.62 18.49 10.08
C GLU A 409 -6.51 18.39 9.03
N VAL A 410 -6.23 17.18 8.54
CA VAL A 410 -5.24 16.97 7.48
C VAL A 410 -5.77 17.37 6.10
N LEU A 411 -7.01 16.98 5.76
CA LEU A 411 -7.61 17.32 4.46
C LEU A 411 -7.84 18.83 4.32
N ASN A 412 -8.15 19.54 5.40
CA ASN A 412 -8.31 20.99 5.39
C ASN A 412 -6.99 21.68 4.99
N LYS A 413 -5.86 21.25 5.56
CA LYS A 413 -4.55 21.81 5.19
C LYS A 413 -4.14 21.39 3.77
N SER A 414 -4.27 20.10 3.47
CA SER A 414 -3.76 19.55 2.21
C SER A 414 -4.60 19.93 1.01
N SER A 415 -5.93 19.92 1.08
CA SER A 415 -6.77 20.34 -0.05
C SER A 415 -6.55 21.81 -0.39
N LEU A 416 -6.45 22.71 0.61
CA LEU A 416 -6.14 24.12 0.36
C LEU A 416 -4.78 24.29 -0.31
N SER A 417 -3.75 23.61 0.21
CA SER A 417 -2.40 23.64 -0.35
C SER A 417 -2.35 23.12 -1.79
N LEU A 418 -3.11 22.07 -2.09
CA LEU A 418 -3.22 21.47 -3.42
C LEU A 418 -3.97 22.38 -4.41
N ILE A 419 -5.06 23.02 -3.99
CA ILE A 419 -5.78 24.00 -4.82
C ILE A 419 -4.87 25.15 -5.20
N LYS A 420 -4.17 25.74 -4.23
CA LYS A 420 -3.16 26.78 -4.47
C LYS A 420 -2.06 26.28 -5.41
N GLY A 421 -1.57 25.06 -5.20
CA GLY A 421 -0.61 24.41 -6.09
C GLY A 421 -1.12 24.25 -7.53
N SER A 422 -2.37 23.87 -7.73
CA SER A 422 -3.00 23.76 -9.05
C SER A 422 -3.14 25.13 -9.73
N ILE A 423 -3.55 26.16 -9.00
CA ILE A 423 -3.61 27.54 -9.50
C ILE A 423 -2.23 28.02 -9.96
N ASN A 424 -1.21 27.81 -9.11
CA ASN A 424 0.17 28.24 -9.41
C ASN A 424 0.71 27.62 -10.70
N ASN A 425 0.33 26.37 -10.99
CA ASN A 425 0.75 25.63 -12.19
C ASN A 425 -0.18 25.85 -13.40
N GLY A 426 -1.20 26.71 -13.28
CA GLY A 426 -2.14 27.00 -14.37
C GLY A 426 -3.24 25.95 -14.58
N TYR A 427 -3.39 24.97 -13.69
CA TYR A 427 -4.40 23.90 -13.80
C TYR A 427 -5.75 24.35 -13.22
N MET A 428 -6.41 25.31 -13.87
CA MET A 428 -7.63 25.96 -13.35
C MET A 428 -8.81 25.00 -13.17
N LEU A 429 -9.11 24.17 -14.17
CA LEU A 429 -10.18 23.17 -14.08
C LEU A 429 -9.97 22.26 -12.86
N ARG A 430 -8.74 21.79 -12.69
CA ARG A 430 -8.37 20.94 -11.56
C ARG A 430 -8.49 21.68 -10.22
N ALA A 431 -8.05 22.93 -10.14
CA ALA A 431 -8.20 23.74 -8.94
C ALA A 431 -9.68 23.90 -8.55
N ALA A 432 -10.56 24.12 -9.54
CA ALA A 432 -12.00 24.24 -9.33
C ALA A 432 -12.62 22.92 -8.86
N GLU A 433 -12.24 21.79 -9.44
CA GLU A 433 -12.67 20.47 -8.99
C GLU A 433 -12.20 20.12 -7.57
N GLN A 434 -10.96 20.47 -7.24
CA GLN A 434 -10.42 20.32 -5.90
C GLN A 434 -11.16 21.20 -4.89
N PHE A 435 -11.54 22.41 -5.28
CA PHE A 435 -12.34 23.32 -4.47
C PHE A 435 -13.75 22.75 -4.19
N ASN A 436 -14.46 22.28 -5.23
CA ASN A 436 -15.77 21.64 -5.07
C ASN A 436 -15.71 20.45 -4.09
N LEU A 437 -14.69 19.59 -4.22
CA LEU A 437 -14.49 18.46 -3.31
C LEU A 437 -14.14 18.92 -1.88
N ARG A 438 -13.32 19.96 -1.73
CA ARG A 438 -13.00 20.56 -0.43
C ARG A 438 -14.25 21.07 0.28
N CYS A 439 -15.15 21.77 -0.42
CA CYS A 439 -16.40 22.25 0.13
C CYS A 439 -17.27 21.08 0.64
N ALA A 440 -17.44 20.04 -0.18
CA ALA A 440 -18.23 18.87 0.20
C ALA A 440 -17.64 18.13 1.42
N LEU A 441 -16.31 18.03 1.51
CA LEU A 441 -15.63 17.44 2.66
C LEU A 441 -15.76 18.31 3.92
N LYS A 442 -15.63 19.63 3.79
CA LYS A 442 -15.81 20.59 4.90
C LYS A 442 -17.20 20.44 5.51
N GLU A 443 -18.22 20.46 4.66
CA GLU A 443 -19.62 20.28 5.06
C GLU A 443 -19.84 18.93 5.75
N TYR A 444 -19.31 17.83 5.19
CA TYR A 444 -19.43 16.50 5.79
C TYR A 444 -18.80 16.39 7.19
N PHE A 445 -17.61 16.96 7.41
CA PHE A 445 -16.89 16.83 8.67
C PHE A 445 -17.21 17.91 9.72
N LYS A 446 -17.54 19.14 9.30
CA LYS A 446 -17.80 20.28 10.21
C LYS A 446 -19.25 20.74 10.20
N GLY A 447 -20.03 20.45 9.17
CA GLY A 447 -21.33 21.09 8.95
C GLY A 447 -21.17 22.57 8.59
N GLY A 448 -22.20 23.36 8.89
CA GLY A 448 -22.27 24.79 8.58
C GLY A 448 -23.05 25.08 7.28
N GLU A 449 -23.07 26.36 6.89
CA GLU A 449 -23.71 26.79 5.66
C GLU A 449 -23.05 26.18 4.42
N GLU A 450 -23.89 25.77 3.46
CA GLU A 450 -23.43 25.23 2.20
C GLU A 450 -22.74 26.34 1.39
N MET A 451 -21.47 26.15 1.02
CA MET A 451 -20.71 27.15 0.26
C MET A 451 -21.40 27.57 -1.06
N ALA A 452 -22.20 26.68 -1.66
CA ALA A 452 -22.99 27.00 -2.84
C ALA A 452 -23.99 28.14 -2.60
N ASP A 453 -24.62 28.16 -1.42
CA ASP A 453 -25.63 29.17 -1.06
C ASP A 453 -24.94 30.48 -0.72
N VAL A 454 -23.86 30.42 0.07
CA VAL A 454 -22.99 31.57 0.37
C VAL A 454 -22.51 32.25 -0.92
N LEU A 455 -21.97 31.47 -1.88
CA LEU A 455 -21.48 32.04 -3.13
C LEU A 455 -22.61 32.60 -4.00
N LYS A 456 -23.81 32.01 -3.98
CA LYS A 456 -24.96 32.52 -4.74
C LYS A 456 -25.36 33.91 -4.22
N GLU A 457 -25.55 34.03 -2.92
CA GLU A 457 -25.92 35.31 -2.28
C GLU A 457 -24.88 36.40 -2.53
N VAL A 458 -23.61 36.08 -2.28
CA VAL A 458 -22.49 37.02 -2.48
C VAL A 458 -22.37 37.44 -3.94
N LYS A 459 -22.52 36.50 -4.87
CA LYS A 459 -22.44 36.78 -6.31
C LYS A 459 -23.59 37.68 -6.76
N ASP A 460 -24.81 37.40 -6.31
CA ASP A 460 -25.99 38.19 -6.68
C ASP A 460 -25.94 39.60 -6.08
N SER A 461 -25.45 39.73 -4.84
CA SER A 461 -25.18 41.03 -4.20
C SER A 461 -24.14 41.83 -4.99
N LEU A 462 -22.96 41.25 -5.22
CA LEU A 462 -21.89 41.94 -5.95
C LEU A 462 -22.30 42.30 -7.37
N ARG A 463 -23.03 41.42 -8.07
CA ARG A 463 -23.53 41.70 -9.42
C ARG A 463 -24.42 42.94 -9.43
N LYS A 464 -25.33 43.10 -8.47
CA LYS A 464 -26.16 44.31 -8.36
C LYS A 464 -25.29 45.55 -8.14
N LYS A 465 -24.36 45.49 -7.19
CA LYS A 465 -23.51 46.62 -6.78
C LYS A 465 -22.57 47.10 -7.89
N ILE A 466 -21.92 46.20 -8.62
CA ILE A 466 -20.99 46.61 -9.69
C ILE A 466 -21.69 47.20 -10.91
N ASN A 467 -22.99 46.94 -11.10
CA ASN A 467 -23.80 47.45 -12.20
C ASN A 467 -24.52 48.78 -11.89
N ILE A 468 -24.37 49.32 -10.67
CA ILE A 468 -24.96 50.62 -10.32
C ILE A 468 -24.36 51.71 -11.22
N LYS A 469 -25.25 52.47 -11.89
CA LYS A 469 -24.84 53.65 -12.66
C LYS A 469 -24.52 54.77 -11.70
N SER A 470 -23.59 55.63 -12.08
CA SER A 470 -23.14 56.70 -11.20
C SER A 470 -24.18 57.77 -10.86
N THR A 471 -25.30 57.79 -11.59
CA THR A 471 -26.47 58.62 -11.29
C THR A 471 -27.30 58.09 -10.11
N ASP A 472 -27.15 56.80 -9.79
CA ASP A 472 -28.04 56.05 -8.91
C ASP A 472 -27.39 55.80 -7.53
N GLY A 473 -26.15 56.29 -7.33
CA GLY A 473 -25.42 56.26 -6.06
C GLY A 473 -24.12 55.45 -6.09
N THR A 474 -23.56 55.19 -4.91
CA THR A 474 -22.36 54.36 -4.70
C THR A 474 -22.68 53.20 -3.77
N ALA A 475 -22.41 51.97 -4.19
CA ALA A 475 -22.50 50.80 -3.33
C ALA A 475 -21.24 50.62 -2.46
N SER A 476 -21.40 49.88 -1.37
CA SER A 476 -20.32 49.42 -0.49
C SER A 476 -20.41 47.90 -0.27
N ILE A 477 -19.28 47.30 0.06
CA ILE A 477 -19.23 45.92 0.56
C ILE A 477 -19.82 45.88 1.97
N GLU A 478 -20.66 44.89 2.24
CA GLU A 478 -21.44 44.79 3.48
C GLU A 478 -20.76 43.97 4.57
N ASN A 479 -19.92 43.01 4.18
CA ASN A 479 -19.29 42.08 5.11
C ASN A 479 -18.01 41.45 4.54
N ASP A 480 -17.26 40.76 5.41
CA ASP A 480 -15.99 40.11 5.07
C ASP A 480 -16.17 38.99 4.03
N ILE A 481 -17.35 38.35 3.98
CA ILE A 481 -17.62 37.28 3.01
C ILE A 481 -17.65 37.86 1.59
N GLU A 482 -18.44 38.91 1.41
CA GLU A 482 -18.55 39.65 0.17
C GLU A 482 -17.19 40.27 -0.23
N TYR A 483 -16.45 40.79 0.77
CA TYR A 483 -15.12 41.35 0.57
C TYR A 483 -14.13 40.37 -0.04
N TYR A 484 -13.93 39.21 0.58
CA TYR A 484 -12.92 38.26 0.14
C TYR A 484 -13.26 37.63 -1.22
N PHE A 485 -14.54 37.43 -1.53
CA PHE A 485 -14.96 37.03 -2.86
C PHE A 485 -14.66 38.12 -3.91
N ALA A 486 -14.97 39.38 -3.61
CA ALA A 486 -14.68 40.53 -4.48
C ALA A 486 -13.18 40.68 -4.77
N VAL A 487 -12.32 40.47 -3.76
CA VAL A 487 -10.85 40.42 -3.92
C VAL A 487 -10.44 39.35 -4.94
N GLY A 488 -11.02 38.15 -4.86
CA GLY A 488 -10.77 37.06 -5.80
C GLY A 488 -11.16 37.41 -7.23
N GLN A 489 -12.35 38.01 -7.41
CA GLN A 489 -12.86 38.47 -8.71
C GLN A 489 -11.96 39.55 -9.33
N LEU A 490 -11.54 40.52 -8.53
CA LEU A 490 -10.64 41.59 -8.97
C LEU A 490 -9.25 41.04 -9.36
N ALA A 491 -8.71 40.10 -8.57
CA ALA A 491 -7.47 39.41 -8.91
C ALA A 491 -7.60 38.62 -10.22
N SER A 492 -8.69 37.86 -10.41
CA SER A 492 -8.97 37.12 -11.64
C SER A 492 -9.02 38.04 -12.86
N TYR A 493 -9.65 39.20 -12.72
CA TYR A 493 -9.72 40.21 -13.78
C TYR A 493 -8.33 40.73 -14.16
N PHE A 494 -7.52 41.19 -13.20
CA PHE A 494 -6.18 41.69 -13.50
C PHE A 494 -5.31 40.65 -14.21
N ILE A 495 -5.41 39.38 -13.80
CA ILE A 495 -4.63 38.29 -14.40
C ILE A 495 -5.08 38.02 -15.83
N SER A 496 -6.38 38.16 -16.12
CA SER A 496 -6.93 37.98 -17.47
C SER A 496 -6.41 39.03 -18.47
N LEU A 497 -6.00 40.22 -18.00
CA LEU A 497 -5.39 41.28 -18.83
C LEU A 497 -3.98 40.93 -19.30
N ASN A 498 -3.37 39.87 -18.77
CA ASN A 498 -2.05 39.45 -19.19
C ASN A 498 -2.09 38.81 -20.60
N LYS A 499 -1.51 39.53 -21.58
CA LYS A 499 -1.39 39.11 -22.99
C LYS A 499 -0.12 38.29 -23.28
N SER A 500 0.68 37.92 -22.28
CA SER A 500 1.88 37.11 -22.50
C SER A 500 1.56 35.74 -23.08
N LYS A 501 2.42 35.25 -24.00
CA LYS A 501 2.29 33.93 -24.65
C LYS A 501 2.12 32.78 -23.65
N ASN A 502 2.80 32.88 -22.49
CA ASN A 502 2.59 32.02 -21.34
C ASN A 502 1.77 32.79 -20.29
N LYS A 503 0.48 32.48 -20.15
CA LYS A 503 -0.35 33.07 -19.07
C LYS A 503 0.09 32.49 -17.73
N THR A 504 0.92 33.22 -17.00
CA THR A 504 1.38 32.82 -15.67
C THR A 504 0.36 33.19 -14.61
N HIS A 505 -0.48 32.23 -14.24
CA HIS A 505 -1.39 32.36 -13.09
C HIS A 505 -0.66 32.53 -11.76
N SER A 506 0.65 32.29 -11.72
CA SER A 506 1.53 32.60 -10.59
C SER A 506 1.49 34.07 -10.14
N LEU A 507 1.03 34.98 -11.00
CA LEU A 507 0.82 36.39 -10.66
C LEU A 507 -0.30 36.61 -9.62
N ALA A 508 -1.21 35.64 -9.44
CA ALA A 508 -2.26 35.71 -8.41
C ALA A 508 -1.74 35.28 -7.01
N ASN A 509 -0.59 34.62 -6.95
CA ASN A 509 -0.05 34.02 -5.73
C ASN A 509 0.15 35.01 -4.57
N PRO A 510 0.64 36.24 -4.80
CA PRO A 510 0.81 37.19 -3.70
C PRO A 510 -0.51 37.55 -3.00
N ILE A 511 -1.62 37.52 -3.73
CA ILE A 511 -2.97 37.78 -3.20
C ILE A 511 -3.52 36.51 -2.53
N ILE A 512 -3.50 35.37 -3.23
CA ILE A 512 -4.03 34.08 -2.72
C ILE A 512 -3.27 33.59 -1.47
N ASN A 513 -2.02 34.02 -1.27
CA ASN A 513 -1.22 33.64 -0.09
C ASN A 513 -1.10 34.76 0.96
N ALA A 514 -1.78 35.89 0.76
CA ALA A 514 -1.73 36.99 1.72
C ALA A 514 -2.33 36.56 3.07
N ARG A 515 -1.78 37.10 4.16
CA ARG A 515 -2.19 36.77 5.54
C ARG A 515 -2.95 37.91 6.23
N ASN A 516 -2.99 39.07 5.61
CA ASN A 516 -3.70 40.25 6.09
C ASN A 516 -4.15 41.13 4.92
N ASP A 517 -5.09 42.02 5.21
CA ASP A 517 -5.69 42.94 4.26
C ASP A 517 -4.68 43.92 3.62
N ASP A 518 -3.78 44.48 4.43
CA ASP A 518 -2.77 45.43 3.96
C ASP A 518 -1.94 44.84 2.81
N ARG A 519 -1.54 43.56 2.95
CA ARG A 519 -0.81 42.86 1.91
C ARG A 519 -1.68 42.64 0.67
N ILE A 520 -2.94 42.26 0.82
CA ILE A 520 -3.88 42.09 -0.29
C ILE A 520 -3.97 43.38 -1.11
N LYS A 521 -4.27 44.51 -0.45
CA LYS A 521 -4.41 45.83 -1.09
C LYS A 521 -3.12 46.30 -1.75
N GLN A 522 -1.96 46.08 -1.12
CA GLN A 522 -0.66 46.38 -1.72
C GLN A 522 -0.43 45.60 -3.02
N GLU A 523 -0.75 44.31 -3.05
CA GLU A 523 -0.58 43.47 -4.24
C GLU A 523 -1.60 43.83 -5.33
N LEU A 524 -2.85 44.10 -4.99
CA LEU A 524 -3.85 44.63 -5.93
C LEU A 524 -3.40 45.96 -6.55
N LYS A 525 -2.85 46.88 -5.75
CA LYS A 525 -2.30 48.16 -6.24
C LYS A 525 -1.14 47.97 -7.21
N LYS A 526 -0.28 46.96 -6.98
CA LYS A 526 0.79 46.60 -7.93
C LYS A 526 0.23 46.08 -9.24
N LEU A 527 -0.79 45.22 -9.19
CA LEU A 527 -1.47 44.73 -10.40
C LEU A 527 -2.14 45.87 -11.17
N TYR A 528 -2.82 46.78 -10.46
CA TYR A 528 -3.41 47.96 -11.08
C TYR A 528 -2.37 48.81 -11.81
N LYS A 529 -1.26 49.18 -11.15
CA LYS A 529 -0.17 49.93 -11.79
C LYS A 529 0.40 49.23 -13.02
N LYS A 530 0.39 47.90 -13.03
CA LYS A 530 0.92 47.09 -14.12
C LYS A 530 -0.03 47.03 -15.31
N TYR A 531 -1.35 47.01 -15.09
CA TYR A 531 -2.34 46.74 -16.14
C TYR A 531 -3.27 47.92 -16.47
N ASN A 532 -3.22 49.02 -15.73
CA ASN A 532 -4.09 50.18 -15.94
C ASN A 532 -4.11 50.71 -17.38
N TYR A 533 -3.00 50.62 -18.13
CA TYR A 533 -2.89 51.08 -19.52
C TYR A 533 -3.87 50.41 -20.50
N THR A 534 -4.39 49.23 -20.17
CA THR A 534 -5.36 48.50 -21.01
C THR A 534 -6.79 48.54 -20.46
N ILE A 535 -7.01 49.22 -19.33
CA ILE A 535 -8.33 49.36 -18.72
C ILE A 535 -8.97 50.63 -19.28
N GLU A 536 -10.10 50.49 -19.97
CA GLU A 536 -10.83 51.65 -20.50
C GLU A 536 -11.35 52.51 -19.35
N PHE A 537 -11.02 53.80 -19.37
CA PHE A 537 -11.50 54.78 -18.39
C PHE A 537 -12.97 55.11 -18.65
N THR A 538 -13.84 54.20 -18.24
CA THR A 538 -15.29 54.38 -18.18
C THR A 538 -15.75 54.00 -16.77
N ARG A 539 -16.82 54.63 -16.25
CA ARG A 539 -17.46 54.24 -14.96
C ARG A 539 -18.10 52.86 -15.12
N SER A 540 -17.24 51.84 -15.17
CA SER A 540 -17.52 50.46 -15.51
C SER A 540 -17.57 49.60 -14.25
N ARG A 541 -17.98 48.34 -14.42
CA ARG A 541 -18.01 47.35 -13.33
C ARG A 541 -16.67 47.19 -12.61
N PHE A 542 -15.56 47.35 -13.34
CA PHE A 542 -14.23 47.31 -12.76
C PHE A 542 -14.01 48.43 -11.74
N GLU A 543 -14.31 49.68 -12.11
CA GLU A 543 -14.12 50.83 -11.23
C GLU A 543 -14.95 50.71 -9.95
N ASN A 544 -16.22 50.29 -10.09
CA ASN A 544 -17.09 50.04 -8.94
C ASN A 544 -16.51 48.96 -8.02
N LEU A 545 -16.08 47.82 -8.57
CA LEU A 545 -15.50 46.73 -7.78
C LEU A 545 -14.19 47.16 -7.10
N ASN A 546 -13.30 47.84 -7.83
CA ASN A 546 -12.01 48.31 -7.33
C ASN A 546 -12.16 49.36 -6.23
N ALA A 547 -13.11 50.29 -6.37
CA ALA A 547 -13.44 51.28 -5.34
C ALA A 547 -13.95 50.61 -4.06
N MET A 548 -14.91 49.68 -4.17
CA MET A 548 -15.47 48.97 -3.03
C MET A 548 -14.42 48.13 -2.29
N VAL A 549 -13.58 47.38 -3.01
CA VAL A 549 -12.50 46.59 -2.40
C VAL A 549 -11.44 47.50 -1.74
N SER A 550 -11.18 48.68 -2.30
CA SER A 550 -10.19 49.61 -1.74
C SER A 550 -10.69 50.27 -0.45
N SER A 551 -12.00 50.52 -0.30
CA SER A 551 -12.58 51.23 0.83
C SER A 551 -12.95 50.34 2.01
N TYR A 552 -13.30 49.06 1.78
CA TYR A 552 -13.70 48.15 2.84
C TYR A 552 -12.52 47.73 3.73
N LYS A 553 -12.74 47.58 5.05
CA LYS A 553 -11.74 47.08 6.00
C LYS A 553 -12.30 45.85 6.70
N PRO A 554 -11.73 44.65 6.49
CA PRO A 554 -12.21 43.45 7.14
C PRO A 554 -11.87 43.41 8.63
N GLU A 555 -12.73 42.78 9.41
CA GLU A 555 -12.56 42.62 10.86
C GLU A 555 -11.93 41.26 11.21
N GLY A 556 -12.15 40.26 10.36
CA GLY A 556 -11.71 38.88 10.55
C GLY A 556 -10.33 38.55 9.99
N LYS A 557 -9.98 37.26 10.09
CA LYS A 557 -8.82 36.69 9.38
C LYS A 557 -9.15 36.53 7.91
N VAL A 558 -8.12 36.60 7.08
CA VAL A 558 -8.23 36.35 5.63
C VAL A 558 -8.91 35.00 5.37
N ASP A 559 -10.02 35.03 4.63
CA ASP A 559 -10.70 33.84 4.16
C ASP A 559 -10.12 33.38 2.81
N ASP A 560 -9.21 32.43 2.89
CA ASP A 560 -8.59 31.79 1.73
C ASP A 560 -9.63 31.09 0.82
N ASP A 561 -10.68 30.49 1.38
CA ASP A 561 -11.69 29.75 0.61
C ASP A 561 -12.48 30.73 -0.28
N LEU A 562 -12.86 31.90 0.25
CA LEU A 562 -13.62 32.92 -0.49
C LEU A 562 -12.80 33.66 -1.55
N ILE A 563 -11.52 33.99 -1.27
CA ILE A 563 -10.62 34.56 -2.28
C ILE A 563 -10.45 33.57 -3.44
N ILE A 564 -10.21 32.30 -3.14
CA ILE A 564 -10.06 31.25 -4.15
C ILE A 564 -11.36 31.06 -4.94
N ALA A 565 -12.52 31.04 -4.26
CA ALA A 565 -13.82 30.95 -4.91
C ALA A 565 -14.02 32.10 -5.89
N GLY A 566 -13.81 33.35 -5.44
CA GLY A 566 -13.89 34.53 -6.29
C GLY A 566 -12.91 34.49 -7.46
N TYR A 567 -11.72 33.93 -7.27
CA TYR A 567 -10.71 33.81 -8.33
C TYR A 567 -11.09 32.78 -9.41
N LEU A 568 -11.60 31.62 -8.99
CA LEU A 568 -11.93 30.48 -9.87
C LEU A 568 -13.31 30.58 -10.51
N HIS A 569 -14.23 31.35 -9.92
CA HIS A 569 -15.57 31.54 -10.48
C HIS A 569 -15.51 32.40 -11.77
N SER A 570 -16.53 32.27 -12.64
CA SER A 570 -16.76 33.19 -13.76
C SER A 570 -16.69 34.64 -13.29
N ASN A 571 -15.93 35.48 -14.00
CA ASN A 571 -15.69 36.86 -13.58
C ASN A 571 -16.89 37.76 -13.91
N LEU A 572 -17.45 38.42 -12.91
CA LEU A 572 -18.63 39.29 -13.03
C LEU A 572 -18.38 40.52 -13.92
N ILE A 573 -17.13 40.98 -14.03
CA ILE A 573 -16.79 42.12 -14.89
C ILE A 573 -17.06 41.78 -16.37
N PHE A 574 -16.91 40.51 -16.78
CA PHE A 574 -17.09 40.06 -18.16
C PHE A 574 -18.52 39.65 -18.53
N GLU A 575 -19.49 39.68 -17.62
CA GLU A 575 -20.87 39.29 -17.94
C GLU A 575 -21.44 40.20 -19.06
N LYS A 576 -22.11 39.66 -20.09
CA LYS A 576 -22.79 40.53 -21.06
C LYS A 576 -24.06 41.09 -20.40
N LEU A 577 -24.40 42.36 -20.65
CA LEU A 577 -25.73 42.87 -20.30
C LEU A 577 -26.75 42.09 -21.13
N HIS A 578 -27.66 41.36 -20.49
CA HIS A 578 -28.87 40.93 -21.16
C HIS A 578 -29.64 42.21 -21.53
N LYS A 579 -29.84 42.44 -22.82
CA LYS A 579 -30.87 43.37 -23.27
C LYS A 579 -32.19 42.71 -22.88
N GLU A 580 -32.91 43.30 -21.93
CA GLU A 580 -34.33 43.03 -21.79
C GLU A 580 -34.96 43.43 -23.14
N GLU A 581 -35.53 42.45 -23.83
CA GLU A 581 -36.43 42.70 -24.95
C GLU A 581 -37.66 43.38 -24.36
N ASN A 582 -37.83 44.67 -24.68
CA ASN A 582 -39.00 45.47 -24.36
C ASN A 582 -40.28 44.89 -24.97
#